data_AF-A0A4Z0PX34-F1
#
_entry.id   AF-A0A4Z0PX34-F1
#
_cell.length_a   1.000
_cell.length_b   1.000
_cell.length_c   1.000
_cell.angle_alpha   90.00
_cell.angle_beta   90.00
_cell.angle_gamma   90.00
#
_symmetry.space_group_name_H-M   'P 1'
#
loop_
_entity.id
_entity.type
_entity.pdbx_description
1 polymer ?
#
loop_
_entity_poly.entity_id
_entity_poly.type
_entity_poly.pdbx_seq_one_letter_code
_entity_poly.pdbx_strand_id
1 'polypeptide(L)'
;MSKLAPAPLHVLQNAVEDLYRAFGGYPLSSLEGCPCCVSAADKGKVTHRALRELTEDDLGRYAGKAMTTWGTVEDFKHFLPRLFELTAEFRAPYDEYLIFGKLEYGRWRTWPTAEIEAVERYFLALWDVVLVSESEAWQFQDYFVALAGSYPHFDELLQRWEASTDPTAWVLLGDEVCEHRHAIFQNKYFNGPFLASVPLSQRFRAWVTSQAVRDKLLAAFSQCSDETTAEKLGVAYDLIEYELKYPG
;
A
#
# COMPACT_ATOMS: atom_id res chain seq x y z
N MET A 1 7.69 30.03 13.11
CA MET A 1 7.23 28.92 13.98
C MET A 1 6.64 27.86 13.07
N SER A 2 7.45 26.89 12.65
CA SER A 2 6.96 25.76 11.85
C SER A 2 6.14 24.88 12.79
N LYS A 3 4.85 24.69 12.51
CA LYS A 3 4.08 23.63 13.16
C LYS A 3 4.81 22.33 12.81
N LEU A 4 5.35 21.60 13.78
CA LEU A 4 5.87 20.27 13.51
C LEU A 4 4.75 19.48 12.84
N ALA A 5 5.01 18.96 11.63
CA ALA A 5 4.09 18.05 11.00
C ALA A 5 3.88 16.85 11.95
N PRO A 6 2.64 16.36 12.12
CA PRO A 6 2.40 15.17 12.91
C PRO A 6 3.19 13.98 12.34
N ALA A 7 3.70 13.11 13.22
CA ALA A 7 4.42 11.91 12.81
C ALA A 7 3.53 11.01 11.92
N PRO A 8 4.07 10.32 10.89
CA PRO A 8 3.30 9.50 9.96
C PRO A 8 2.33 8.53 10.64
N LEU A 9 2.78 7.83 11.69
CA LEU A 9 1.96 6.88 12.44
C LEU A 9 0.71 7.52 13.06
N HIS A 10 0.82 8.73 13.61
CA HIS A 10 -0.32 9.43 14.18
C HIS A 10 -1.30 9.88 13.07
N VAL A 11 -0.79 10.25 11.89
CA VAL A 11 -1.65 10.57 10.73
C VAL A 11 -2.42 9.33 10.29
N LEU A 12 -1.76 8.17 10.22
CA LEU A 12 -2.38 6.89 9.87
C LEU A 12 -3.46 6.48 10.88
N GLN A 13 -3.18 6.60 12.18
CA GLN A 13 -4.17 6.32 13.23
C GLN A 13 -5.43 7.19 13.08
N ASN A 14 -5.27 8.49 12.79
CA ASN A 14 -6.42 9.37 12.54
C ASN A 14 -7.17 8.99 11.25
N ALA A 15 -6.47 8.56 10.20
CA ALA A 15 -7.11 8.09 8.98
C ALA A 15 -7.92 6.80 9.21
N VAL A 16 -7.44 5.89 10.07
CA VAL A 16 -8.21 4.72 10.51
C VAL A 16 -9.48 5.14 11.26
N GLU A 17 -9.39 6.11 12.17
CA GLU A 17 -10.57 6.64 12.86
C GLU A 17 -11.58 7.31 11.92
N ASP A 18 -11.09 7.96 10.86
CA ASP A 18 -11.95 8.52 9.81
C ASP A 18 -12.69 7.43 9.02
N LEU A 19 -12.05 6.27 8.76
CA LEU A 19 -12.73 5.11 8.17
C LEU A 19 -13.85 4.61 9.08
N TYR A 20 -13.58 4.43 10.38
CA TYR A 20 -14.61 4.02 11.33
C TYR A 20 -15.79 4.99 11.37
N ARG A 21 -15.53 6.29 11.25
CA ARG A 21 -16.59 7.31 11.19
C ARG A 21 -17.38 7.23 9.88
N ALA A 22 -16.70 7.10 8.74
CA ALA A 22 -17.33 7.09 7.42
C ALA A 22 -18.19 5.84 7.19
N PHE A 23 -17.73 4.68 7.68
CA PHE A 23 -18.39 3.39 7.47
C PHE A 23 -19.18 2.88 8.69
N GLY A 24 -19.19 3.62 9.81
CA GLY A 24 -19.92 3.23 11.02
C GLY A 24 -21.45 3.16 10.85
N GLY A 25 -21.98 3.70 9.75
CA GLY A 25 -23.41 3.64 9.40
C GLY A 25 -23.88 2.33 8.78
N TYR A 26 -22.99 1.39 8.46
CA TYR A 26 -23.34 0.10 7.84
C TYR A 26 -23.56 -0.98 8.90
N PRO A 27 -24.82 -1.40 9.19
CA PRO A 27 -25.09 -2.44 10.17
C PRO A 27 -24.80 -3.82 9.59
N LEU A 28 -24.35 -4.74 10.44
CA LEU A 28 -24.27 -6.16 10.08
C LEU A 28 -25.65 -6.80 10.31
N SER A 29 -26.47 -6.89 9.27
CA SER A 29 -27.85 -7.36 9.36
C SER A 29 -27.99 -8.86 9.08
N SER A 30 -27.69 -9.29 7.85
CA SER A 30 -27.71 -10.70 7.45
C SER A 30 -26.47 -11.04 6.64
N LEU A 31 -25.44 -11.52 7.33
CA LEU A 31 -24.21 -11.95 6.67
C LEU A 31 -24.42 -13.31 5.97
N GLU A 32 -24.91 -13.24 4.74
CA GLU A 32 -25.15 -14.41 3.89
C GLU A 32 -23.87 -14.88 3.23
N GLY A 33 -23.78 -16.19 2.98
CA GLY A 33 -22.61 -16.78 2.34
C GLY A 33 -23.01 -18.03 1.58
N CYS A 34 -22.26 -18.34 0.54
CA CYS A 34 -22.50 -19.53 -0.27
C CYS A 34 -22.38 -20.79 0.63
N PRO A 35 -23.41 -21.67 0.68
CA PRO A 35 -23.44 -22.78 1.63
C PRO A 35 -22.27 -23.78 1.52
N CYS A 36 -21.65 -23.92 0.33
CA CYS A 36 -20.47 -24.76 0.16
C CYS A 36 -19.15 -24.08 0.55
N CYS A 37 -19.16 -22.75 0.73
CA CYS A 37 -17.97 -21.93 0.95
C CYS A 37 -17.85 -21.42 2.39
N VAL A 38 -18.97 -21.20 3.07
CA VAL A 38 -19.06 -20.54 4.37
C VAL A 38 -19.98 -21.35 5.29
N SER A 39 -19.41 -21.84 6.38
CA SER A 39 -20.17 -22.56 7.41
C SER A 39 -20.82 -21.61 8.42
N ALA A 40 -21.75 -22.13 9.22
CA ALA A 40 -22.30 -21.37 10.35
C ALA A 40 -21.21 -21.01 11.38
N ALA A 41 -20.20 -21.87 11.56
CA ALA A 41 -19.06 -21.59 12.44
C ALA A 41 -18.21 -20.43 11.92
N ASP A 42 -18.01 -20.34 10.60
CA ASP A 42 -17.31 -19.21 9.98
C ASP A 42 -18.06 -17.89 10.24
N LYS A 43 -19.39 -17.88 10.12
CA LYS A 43 -20.23 -16.73 10.48
C LYS A 43 -20.10 -16.35 11.95
N GLY A 44 -20.05 -17.34 12.84
CA GLY A 44 -19.84 -17.12 14.27
C GLY A 44 -18.52 -16.38 14.57
N LYS A 45 -17.45 -16.66 13.82
CA LYS A 45 -16.14 -16.02 14.02
C LYS A 45 -16.11 -14.52 13.73
N VAL A 46 -16.99 -14.00 12.88
CA VAL A 46 -17.00 -12.57 12.53
C VAL A 46 -18.12 -11.80 13.22
N THR A 47 -18.87 -12.45 14.10
CA THR A 47 -20.06 -11.89 14.76
C THR A 47 -20.09 -12.07 16.28
N HIS A 48 -19.12 -12.77 16.87
CA HIS A 48 -19.08 -13.09 18.32
C HIS A 48 -18.62 -11.94 19.20
N ARG A 49 -18.13 -10.82 18.64
CA ARG A 49 -17.60 -9.67 19.37
C ARG A 49 -17.77 -8.37 18.59
N ALA A 50 -17.44 -7.24 19.22
CA ALA A 50 -17.50 -5.95 18.56
C ALA A 50 -16.51 -5.89 17.40
N LEU A 51 -16.83 -5.10 16.36
CA LEU A 51 -16.02 -4.97 15.14
C LEU A 51 -14.53 -4.68 15.44
N ARG A 52 -14.24 -3.77 16.37
CA ARG A 52 -12.86 -3.42 16.78
C ARG A 52 -12.10 -4.52 17.51
N GLU A 53 -12.81 -5.50 18.05
CA GLU A 53 -12.24 -6.61 18.82
C GLU A 53 -11.96 -7.84 17.95
N LEU A 54 -12.43 -7.86 16.69
CA LEU A 54 -12.18 -8.93 15.74
C LEU A 54 -10.69 -9.03 15.44
N THR A 55 -10.14 -10.23 15.56
CA THR A 55 -8.73 -10.50 15.31
C THR A 55 -8.47 -10.82 13.84
N GLU A 56 -7.20 -10.98 13.53
CA GLU A 56 -6.67 -11.54 12.30
C GLU A 56 -7.35 -12.88 11.97
N ASP A 57 -7.34 -13.81 12.93
CA ASP A 57 -7.93 -15.14 12.77
C ASP A 57 -9.44 -15.12 12.52
N ASP A 58 -10.13 -14.12 13.09
CA ASP A 58 -11.56 -13.92 12.90
C ASP A 58 -11.84 -13.49 11.44
N LEU A 59 -11.04 -12.56 10.91
CA LEU A 59 -11.31 -11.90 9.62
C LEU A 59 -10.61 -12.52 8.40
N GLY A 60 -9.55 -13.31 8.58
CA GLY A 60 -8.76 -13.84 7.45
C GLY A 60 -9.59 -14.63 6.43
N ARG A 61 -10.53 -15.45 6.90
CA ARG A 61 -11.43 -16.20 6.00
C ARG A 61 -12.45 -15.29 5.31
N TYR A 62 -12.95 -14.27 6.02
CA TYR A 62 -13.89 -13.31 5.46
C TYR A 62 -13.22 -12.50 4.33
N ALA A 63 -12.01 -11.98 4.57
CA ALA A 63 -11.24 -11.18 3.63
C ALA A 63 -11.18 -11.78 2.21
N GLY A 64 -10.80 -13.05 2.09
CA GLY A 64 -10.73 -13.72 0.78
C GLY A 64 -12.09 -13.93 0.10
N LYS A 65 -13.16 -14.05 0.89
CA LYS A 65 -14.51 -14.39 0.40
C LYS A 65 -15.45 -13.19 0.27
N ALA A 66 -15.07 -12.04 0.82
CA ALA A 66 -15.86 -10.83 0.84
C ALA A 66 -16.40 -10.50 -0.55
N MET A 67 -17.70 -10.27 -0.62
CA MET A 67 -18.50 -9.94 -1.81
C MET A 67 -18.58 -10.99 -2.92
N THR A 68 -17.70 -12.00 -2.93
CA THR A 68 -17.70 -13.04 -3.97
C THR A 68 -18.49 -14.27 -3.53
N THR A 69 -18.24 -14.75 -2.32
CA THR A 69 -18.92 -15.94 -1.76
C THR A 69 -19.42 -15.70 -0.35
N TRP A 70 -19.18 -14.52 0.23
CA TRP A 70 -19.58 -14.15 1.58
C TRP A 70 -19.87 -12.65 1.68
N GLY A 71 -21.11 -12.30 1.99
CA GLY A 71 -21.59 -10.94 2.19
C GLY A 71 -21.79 -10.15 0.89
N THR A 72 -22.39 -8.99 1.06
CA THR A 72 -22.62 -7.95 0.06
C THR A 72 -21.56 -6.85 0.16
N VAL A 73 -21.69 -5.81 -0.66
CA VAL A 73 -20.87 -4.60 -0.54
C VAL A 73 -21.11 -3.86 0.78
N GLU A 74 -22.32 -3.88 1.33
CA GLU A 74 -22.63 -3.25 2.62
C GLU A 74 -21.96 -4.01 3.77
N ASP A 75 -21.93 -5.34 3.70
CA ASP A 75 -21.17 -6.16 4.65
C ASP A 75 -19.67 -5.88 4.55
N PHE A 76 -19.14 -5.72 3.33
CA PHE A 76 -17.73 -5.33 3.16
C PHE A 76 -17.44 -3.97 3.77
N LYS A 77 -18.30 -2.99 3.54
CA LYS A 77 -18.20 -1.66 4.16
C LYS A 77 -18.26 -1.73 5.69
N HIS A 78 -19.07 -2.62 6.26
CA HIS A 78 -19.10 -2.85 7.71
C HIS A 78 -17.72 -3.30 8.23
N PHE A 79 -17.08 -4.27 7.58
CA PHE A 79 -15.79 -4.80 8.03
C PHE A 79 -14.57 -3.98 7.56
N LEU A 80 -14.73 -3.10 6.57
CA LEU A 80 -13.64 -2.35 5.94
C LEU A 80 -12.76 -1.59 6.94
N PRO A 81 -13.29 -0.81 7.90
CA PRO A 81 -12.45 -0.09 8.85
C PRO A 81 -11.54 -1.01 9.65
N ARG A 82 -12.03 -2.19 10.06
CA ARG A 82 -11.24 -3.14 10.83
C ARG A 82 -10.20 -3.87 9.98
N LEU A 83 -10.56 -4.23 8.74
CA LEU A 83 -9.60 -4.80 7.80
C LEU A 83 -8.44 -3.81 7.54
N PHE A 84 -8.77 -2.54 7.37
CA PHE A 84 -7.76 -1.50 7.11
C PHE A 84 -6.96 -1.16 8.36
N GLU A 85 -7.56 -1.17 9.55
CA GLU A 85 -6.82 -1.06 10.82
C GLU A 85 -5.79 -2.19 10.99
N LEU A 86 -6.15 -3.44 10.72
CA LEU A 86 -5.20 -4.57 10.80
C LEU A 86 -4.07 -4.45 9.77
N THR A 87 -4.37 -3.95 8.57
CA THR A 87 -3.35 -3.64 7.56
C THR A 87 -2.44 -2.50 8.01
N ALA A 88 -2.97 -1.43 8.59
CA ALA A 88 -2.18 -0.32 9.13
C ALA A 88 -1.27 -0.73 10.31
N GLU A 89 -1.64 -1.79 11.03
CA GLU A 89 -0.85 -2.38 12.11
C GLU A 89 0.19 -3.42 11.61
N PHE A 90 0.29 -3.66 10.29
CA PHE A 90 1.11 -4.73 9.71
C PHE A 90 0.77 -6.14 10.26
N ARG A 91 -0.53 -6.35 10.56
CA ARG A 91 -1.09 -7.58 11.14
C ARG A 91 -2.14 -8.21 10.23
N ALA A 92 -2.16 -7.87 8.94
CA ALA A 92 -3.12 -8.43 8.01
C ALA A 92 -2.91 -9.96 7.86
N PRO A 93 -3.95 -10.80 8.07
CA PRO A 93 -3.89 -12.24 7.80
C PRO A 93 -4.12 -12.59 6.32
N TYR A 94 -3.95 -11.60 5.43
CA TYR A 94 -4.25 -11.66 4.01
C TYR A 94 -3.33 -10.70 3.27
N ASP A 95 -3.18 -10.93 1.96
CA ASP A 95 -2.41 -10.03 1.11
C ASP A 95 -3.14 -8.68 0.97
N GLU A 96 -2.41 -7.56 1.09
CA GLU A 96 -2.96 -6.20 0.98
C GLU A 96 -3.63 -5.99 -0.39
N TYR A 97 -3.01 -6.53 -1.44
CA TYR A 97 -3.55 -6.50 -2.80
C TYR A 97 -4.93 -7.16 -2.89
N LEU A 98 -5.16 -8.24 -2.14
CA LEU A 98 -6.46 -8.93 -2.12
C LEU A 98 -7.54 -8.03 -1.55
N ILE A 99 -7.29 -7.38 -0.41
CA ILE A 99 -8.28 -6.53 0.26
C ILE A 99 -8.46 -5.20 -0.45
N PHE A 100 -7.41 -4.55 -0.95
CA PHE A 100 -7.58 -3.32 -1.71
C PHE A 100 -8.25 -3.60 -3.07
N GLY A 101 -7.99 -4.76 -3.69
CA GLY A 101 -8.70 -5.22 -4.88
C GLY A 101 -10.21 -5.39 -4.66
N LYS A 102 -10.67 -5.64 -3.41
CA LYS A 102 -12.11 -5.66 -3.09
C LYS A 102 -12.77 -4.29 -3.24
N LEU A 103 -12.04 -3.18 -3.06
CA LEU A 103 -12.59 -1.85 -3.31
C LEU A 103 -13.05 -1.70 -4.76
N GLU A 104 -12.23 -2.13 -5.72
CA GLU A 104 -12.58 -2.09 -7.15
C GLU A 104 -13.76 -3.03 -7.45
N TYR A 105 -13.78 -4.23 -6.87
CA TYR A 105 -14.92 -5.15 -6.98
C TYR A 105 -16.23 -4.49 -6.49
N GLY A 106 -16.17 -3.77 -5.37
CA GLY A 106 -17.28 -3.00 -4.78
C GLY A 106 -17.55 -1.65 -5.45
N ARG A 107 -16.80 -1.30 -6.50
CA ARG A 107 -16.90 -0.03 -7.24
C ARG A 107 -16.81 1.19 -6.33
N TRP A 108 -15.84 1.22 -5.44
CA TRP A 108 -15.73 2.24 -4.40
C TRP A 108 -15.76 3.69 -4.88
N ARG A 109 -15.34 3.94 -6.12
CA ARG A 109 -15.43 5.25 -6.79
C ARG A 109 -16.84 5.79 -6.98
N THR A 110 -17.86 4.96 -6.80
CA THR A 110 -19.27 5.37 -6.87
C THR A 110 -19.91 5.48 -5.49
N TRP A 111 -19.14 5.31 -4.42
CA TRP A 111 -19.62 5.45 -3.04
C TRP A 111 -19.82 6.93 -2.67
N PRO A 112 -20.48 7.24 -1.54
CA PRO A 112 -20.55 8.60 -1.02
C PRO A 112 -19.18 9.26 -0.93
N THR A 113 -19.11 10.56 -1.22
CA THR A 113 -17.85 11.33 -1.22
C THR A 113 -17.06 11.18 0.08
N ALA A 114 -17.73 11.21 1.23
CA ALA A 114 -17.09 11.05 2.53
C ALA A 114 -16.36 9.69 2.69
N GLU A 115 -16.86 8.63 2.07
CA GLU A 115 -16.24 7.30 2.08
C GLU A 115 -15.04 7.23 1.15
N ILE A 116 -15.16 7.78 -0.06
CA ILE A 116 -14.06 7.87 -1.04
C ILE A 116 -12.88 8.63 -0.42
N GLU A 117 -13.15 9.82 0.14
CA GLU A 117 -12.11 10.64 0.75
C GLU A 117 -11.47 9.97 1.97
N ALA A 118 -12.24 9.21 2.77
CA ALA A 118 -11.69 8.47 3.91
C ALA A 118 -10.72 7.36 3.46
N VAL A 119 -11.06 6.63 2.39
CA VAL A 119 -10.18 5.61 1.79
C VAL A 119 -8.92 6.24 1.18
N GLU A 120 -9.06 7.36 0.45
CA GLU A 120 -7.90 8.06 -0.14
C GLU A 120 -6.96 8.63 0.93
N ARG A 121 -7.51 9.24 1.98
CA ARG A 121 -6.72 9.72 3.13
C ARG A 121 -5.98 8.58 3.83
N TYR A 122 -6.64 7.43 4.00
CA TYR A 122 -6.01 6.23 4.55
C TYR A 122 -4.84 5.75 3.68
N PHE A 123 -5.02 5.66 2.36
CA PHE A 123 -3.96 5.19 1.47
C PHE A 123 -2.71 6.08 1.51
N LEU A 124 -2.89 7.41 1.50
CA LEU A 124 -1.76 8.33 1.62
C LEU A 124 -1.06 8.23 2.98
N ALA A 125 -1.83 8.12 4.06
CA ALA A 125 -1.25 7.99 5.39
C ALA A 125 -0.51 6.65 5.58
N LEU A 126 -1.03 5.57 5.00
CA LEU A 126 -0.39 4.27 5.02
C LEU A 126 0.91 4.30 4.22
N TRP A 127 0.90 4.95 3.05
CA TRP A 127 2.09 5.11 2.23
C TRP A 127 3.22 5.85 2.97
N ASP A 128 2.89 6.95 3.65
CA ASP A 128 3.88 7.71 4.44
C ASP A 128 4.50 6.86 5.57
N VAL A 129 3.73 5.95 6.18
CA VAL A 129 4.24 5.02 7.19
C VAL A 129 5.13 3.95 6.54
N VAL A 130 4.67 3.31 5.47
CA VAL A 130 5.42 2.27 4.74
C VAL A 130 6.79 2.78 4.28
N LEU A 131 6.89 4.03 3.84
CA LEU A 131 8.14 4.65 3.39
C LEU A 131 9.19 4.83 4.50
N VAL A 132 8.80 4.80 5.77
CA VAL A 132 9.68 5.08 6.92
C VAL A 132 9.73 3.94 7.95
N SER A 133 9.04 2.83 7.68
CA SER A 133 8.98 1.68 8.59
C SER A 133 10.17 0.73 8.38
N GLU A 134 11.30 1.01 9.03
CA GLU A 134 12.50 0.16 8.95
C GLU A 134 12.22 -1.29 9.42
N SER A 135 11.45 -1.48 10.50
CA SER A 135 11.14 -2.81 11.03
C SER A 135 10.28 -3.67 10.09
N GLU A 136 9.51 -3.02 9.21
CA GLU A 136 8.57 -3.67 8.29
C GLU A 136 9.02 -3.57 6.83
N ALA A 137 10.27 -3.21 6.58
CA ALA A 137 10.82 -3.07 5.22
C ALA A 137 10.67 -4.36 4.39
N TRP A 138 10.64 -5.52 5.04
CA TRP A 138 10.43 -6.83 4.39
C TRP A 138 9.04 -6.98 3.74
N GLN A 139 8.04 -6.19 4.16
CA GLN A 139 6.69 -6.16 3.58
C GLN A 139 6.53 -5.08 2.51
N PHE A 140 7.56 -4.26 2.29
CA PHE A 140 7.45 -3.05 1.47
C PHE A 140 6.87 -3.33 0.07
N GLN A 141 7.36 -4.38 -0.59
CA GLN A 141 6.97 -4.70 -1.96
C GLN A 141 5.46 -5.00 -2.06
N ASP A 142 4.91 -5.77 -1.11
CA ASP A 142 3.48 -6.12 -1.07
C ASP A 142 2.61 -4.86 -0.89
N TYR A 143 2.98 -3.99 0.05
CA TYR A 143 2.30 -2.72 0.27
C TYR A 143 2.42 -1.77 -0.93
N PHE A 144 3.62 -1.67 -1.51
CA PHE A 144 3.88 -0.79 -2.64
C PHE A 144 3.04 -1.20 -3.86
N VAL A 145 3.04 -2.49 -4.22
CA VAL A 145 2.23 -3.02 -5.33
C VAL A 145 0.73 -2.82 -5.05
N ALA A 146 0.27 -3.11 -3.83
CA ALA A 146 -1.13 -2.95 -3.45
C ALA A 146 -1.60 -1.49 -3.51
N LEU A 147 -0.82 -0.57 -2.95
CA LEU A 147 -1.11 0.87 -2.94
C LEU A 147 -1.03 1.45 -4.36
N ALA A 148 0.03 1.15 -5.11
CA ALA A 148 0.19 1.61 -6.49
C ALA A 148 -0.95 1.15 -7.39
N GLY A 149 -1.47 -0.06 -7.18
CA GLY A 149 -2.59 -0.61 -7.94
C GLY A 149 -3.96 -0.07 -7.56
N SER A 150 -4.13 0.47 -6.34
CA SER A 150 -5.45 0.81 -5.78
C SER A 150 -5.67 2.32 -5.60
N TYR A 151 -4.59 3.07 -5.36
CA TYR A 151 -4.64 4.52 -5.20
C TYR A 151 -4.81 5.22 -6.56
N PRO A 152 -5.75 6.19 -6.72
CA PRO A 152 -6.00 6.85 -8.02
C PRO A 152 -4.82 7.66 -8.55
N HIS A 153 -4.08 8.28 -7.64
CA HIS A 153 -3.12 9.33 -7.95
C HIS A 153 -1.70 8.80 -7.72
N PHE A 154 -1.30 7.80 -8.50
CA PHE A 154 0.02 7.17 -8.37
C PHE A 154 1.18 8.18 -8.35
N ASP A 155 1.10 9.25 -9.14
CA ASP A 155 2.12 10.30 -9.17
C ASP A 155 2.27 11.02 -7.82
N GLU A 156 1.21 11.10 -7.00
CA GLU A 156 1.28 11.64 -5.65
C GLU A 156 2.07 10.72 -4.70
N LEU A 157 1.97 9.39 -4.87
CA LEU A 157 2.80 8.45 -4.09
C LEU A 157 4.29 8.67 -4.40
N LEU A 158 4.63 8.82 -5.68
CA LEU A 158 6.00 9.10 -6.12
C LEU A 158 6.51 10.46 -5.62
N GLN A 159 5.66 11.50 -5.64
CA GLN A 159 5.99 12.81 -5.09
C GLN A 159 6.29 12.76 -3.60
N ARG A 160 5.51 11.98 -2.82
CA ARG A 160 5.75 11.80 -1.38
C ARG A 160 7.04 11.03 -1.11
N TRP A 161 7.33 10.02 -1.92
CA TRP A 161 8.60 9.30 -1.88
C TRP A 161 9.77 10.25 -2.13
N GLU A 162 9.73 11.03 -3.21
CA GLU A 162 10.78 11.99 -3.57
C GLU A 162 10.96 13.10 -2.52
N ALA A 163 9.86 13.53 -1.90
CA ALA A 163 9.87 14.51 -0.83
C ALA A 163 10.40 13.95 0.50
N SER A 164 10.49 12.62 0.66
CA SER A 164 10.96 12.00 1.89
C SER A 164 12.38 12.42 2.23
N THR A 165 12.57 12.78 3.51
CA THR A 165 13.88 13.03 4.12
C THR A 165 14.36 11.84 4.94
N ASP A 166 13.54 10.81 5.09
CA ASP A 166 13.91 9.60 5.83
C ASP A 166 14.82 8.72 4.94
N PRO A 167 15.99 8.29 5.43
CA PRO A 167 16.89 7.42 4.67
C PRO A 167 16.23 6.10 4.26
N THR A 168 15.33 5.55 5.07
CA THR A 168 14.63 4.28 4.82
C THR A 168 13.95 4.29 3.46
N ALA A 169 13.29 5.39 3.11
CA ALA A 169 12.62 5.52 1.83
C ALA A 169 13.58 5.30 0.65
N TRP A 170 14.80 5.81 0.74
CA TRP A 170 15.79 5.69 -0.33
C TRP A 170 16.47 4.32 -0.36
N VAL A 171 16.60 3.67 0.79
CA VAL A 171 17.03 2.26 0.89
C VAL A 171 16.04 1.34 0.18
N LEU A 172 14.74 1.51 0.47
CA LEU A 172 13.66 0.79 -0.20
C LEU A 172 13.71 0.98 -1.72
N LEU A 173 14.00 2.20 -2.18
CA LEU A 173 14.14 2.45 -3.61
C LEU A 173 15.36 1.74 -4.20
N GLY A 174 16.48 1.72 -3.48
CA GLY A 174 17.68 0.99 -3.88
C GLY A 174 17.41 -0.51 -4.05
N ASP A 175 16.62 -1.10 -3.14
CA ASP A 175 16.17 -2.48 -3.22
C ASP A 175 15.31 -2.74 -4.47
N GLU A 176 14.27 -1.93 -4.68
CA GLU A 176 13.37 -2.02 -5.85
C GLU A 176 14.14 -1.89 -7.18
N VAL A 177 15.08 -0.95 -7.26
CA VAL A 177 15.91 -0.74 -8.45
C VAL A 177 16.81 -1.95 -8.71
N CYS A 178 17.42 -2.51 -7.67
CA CYS A 178 18.28 -3.69 -7.79
C CYS A 178 17.50 -4.93 -8.22
N GLU A 179 16.34 -5.16 -7.61
CA GLU A 179 15.47 -6.30 -7.90
C GLU A 179 14.92 -6.23 -9.33
N HIS A 180 14.45 -5.06 -9.76
CA HIS A 180 13.77 -4.89 -11.04
C HIS A 180 14.66 -4.30 -12.15
N ARG A 181 15.99 -4.27 -11.97
CA ARG A 181 16.95 -3.65 -12.90
C ARG A 181 16.79 -4.05 -14.37
N HIS A 182 16.47 -5.31 -14.64
CA HIS A 182 16.28 -5.81 -16.00
C HIS A 182 15.05 -5.19 -16.66
N ALA A 183 13.95 -5.08 -15.92
CA ALA A 183 12.71 -4.49 -16.39
C ALA A 183 12.85 -2.97 -16.58
N ILE A 184 13.51 -2.29 -15.63
CA ILE A 184 13.70 -0.84 -15.62
C ILE A 184 14.68 -0.40 -16.72
N PHE A 185 15.88 -0.97 -16.80
CA PHE A 185 16.96 -0.44 -17.64
C PHE A 185 17.19 -1.22 -18.94
N GLN A 186 17.14 -2.56 -18.89
CA GLN A 186 17.53 -3.38 -20.05
C GLN A 186 16.39 -3.56 -21.05
N ASN A 187 15.28 -4.12 -20.57
CA ASN A 187 14.14 -4.41 -21.44
C ASN A 187 13.41 -3.13 -21.83
N LYS A 188 13.40 -2.13 -20.93
CA LYS A 188 12.61 -0.89 -21.03
C LYS A 188 11.13 -1.13 -21.42
N TYR A 189 10.68 -2.36 -21.20
CA TYR A 189 9.43 -2.94 -21.65
C TYR A 189 9.03 -4.03 -20.67
N PHE A 190 7.78 -3.99 -20.25
CA PHE A 190 7.25 -4.87 -19.21
C PHE A 190 6.42 -5.99 -19.88
N ASN A 191 7.01 -7.18 -20.02
CA ASN A 191 6.32 -8.40 -20.44
C ASN A 191 5.42 -8.89 -19.29
N GLY A 192 4.32 -8.17 -19.07
CA GLY A 192 3.54 -8.25 -17.84
C GLY A 192 3.97 -7.17 -16.85
N PRO A 193 3.04 -6.61 -16.07
CA PRO A 193 3.38 -5.48 -15.22
C PRO A 193 4.05 -5.98 -13.93
N PHE A 194 5.13 -5.32 -13.50
CA PHE A 194 5.71 -5.57 -12.15
C PHE A 194 4.92 -4.80 -11.08
N LEU A 195 4.24 -3.72 -11.48
CA LEU A 195 3.15 -3.11 -10.72
C LEU A 195 1.82 -3.66 -11.23
N ALA A 196 0.68 -3.13 -10.76
CA ALA A 196 -0.63 -3.61 -11.18
C ALA A 196 -0.94 -3.39 -12.69
N SER A 197 -0.20 -2.53 -13.41
CA SER A 197 -0.39 -2.31 -14.85
C SER A 197 0.85 -1.75 -15.56
N VAL A 198 0.93 -1.94 -16.89
CA VAL A 198 2.03 -1.41 -17.72
C VAL A 198 2.15 0.13 -17.63
N PRO A 199 1.06 0.92 -17.65
CA PRO A 199 1.17 2.37 -17.45
C PRO A 199 1.78 2.77 -16.10
N LEU A 200 1.46 2.06 -15.02
CA LEU A 200 2.07 2.33 -13.71
C LEU A 200 3.56 2.00 -13.72
N SER A 201 3.93 0.84 -14.28
CA SER A 201 5.33 0.44 -14.45
C SER A 201 6.14 1.45 -15.28
N GLN A 202 5.54 2.02 -16.34
CA GLN A 202 6.17 3.08 -17.15
C GLN A 202 6.32 4.40 -16.38
N ARG A 203 5.30 4.81 -15.60
CA ARG A 203 5.38 5.99 -14.74
C ARG A 203 6.48 5.85 -13.68
N PHE A 204 6.53 4.70 -13.00
CA PHE A 204 7.57 4.41 -12.02
C PHE A 204 8.95 4.46 -12.67
N ARG A 205 9.14 3.81 -13.82
CA ARG A 205 10.39 3.87 -14.57
C ARG A 205 10.79 5.31 -14.87
N ALA A 206 9.89 6.11 -15.45
CA ALA A 206 10.18 7.49 -15.81
C ALA A 206 10.62 8.33 -14.60
N TRP A 207 9.99 8.12 -13.44
CA TRP A 207 10.36 8.76 -12.18
C TRP A 207 11.72 8.28 -11.67
N VAL A 208 11.95 6.96 -11.59
CA VAL A 208 13.22 6.36 -11.16
C VAL A 208 14.40 6.86 -12.01
N THR A 209 14.20 6.98 -13.32
CA THR A 209 15.26 7.43 -14.24
C THR A 209 15.38 8.95 -14.31
N SER A 210 14.87 9.69 -13.32
CA SER A 210 14.95 11.15 -13.28
C SER A 210 16.23 11.64 -12.59
N GLN A 211 16.66 12.86 -12.93
CA GLN A 211 17.79 13.52 -12.27
C GLN A 211 17.55 13.71 -10.76
N ALA A 212 16.32 14.02 -10.37
CA ALA A 212 15.96 14.25 -8.97
C ALA A 212 16.16 12.99 -8.11
N VAL A 213 15.70 11.83 -8.59
CA VAL A 213 15.89 10.55 -7.91
C VAL A 213 17.37 10.18 -7.82
N ARG A 214 18.13 10.36 -8.91
CA ARG A 214 19.58 10.12 -8.94
C ARG A 214 20.33 10.93 -7.88
N ASP A 215 20.03 12.22 -7.76
CA ASP A 215 20.69 13.10 -6.79
C ASP A 215 20.32 12.75 -5.34
N LYS A 216 19.09 12.30 -5.11
CA LYS A 216 18.63 11.81 -3.81
C LYS A 216 19.28 10.49 -3.41
N LEU A 217 19.44 9.54 -4.33
CA LEU A 217 20.16 8.29 -4.10
C LEU A 217 21.64 8.54 -3.75
N LEU A 218 22.29 9.50 -4.44
CA LEU A 218 23.66 9.90 -4.11
C LEU A 218 23.76 10.49 -2.69
N ALA A 219 22.80 11.32 -2.31
CA ALA A 219 22.74 11.89 -0.96
C ALA A 219 22.52 10.81 0.10
N ALA A 220 21.62 9.86 -0.13
CA ALA A 220 21.37 8.73 0.75
C ALA A 220 22.60 7.82 0.87
N PHE A 221 23.24 7.49 -0.25
CA PHE A 221 24.50 6.74 -0.29
C PHE A 221 25.59 7.40 0.57
N SER A 222 25.76 8.72 0.43
CA SER A 222 26.79 9.48 1.15
C SER A 222 26.57 9.52 2.67
N GLN A 223 25.33 9.29 3.12
CA GLN A 223 24.94 9.29 4.53
C GLN A 223 24.84 7.88 5.11
N CYS A 224 24.90 6.85 4.27
CA CYS A 224 24.73 5.46 4.68
C CYS A 224 26.01 4.93 5.33
N SER A 225 25.89 4.40 6.54
CA SER A 225 26.99 3.75 7.25
C SER A 225 27.02 2.24 7.08
N ASP A 226 25.90 1.62 6.71
CA ASP A 226 25.82 0.19 6.44
C ASP A 226 26.37 -0.14 5.04
N GLU A 227 27.34 -1.03 4.96
CA GLU A 227 28.07 -1.34 3.72
C GLU A 227 27.18 -2.04 2.69
N THR A 228 26.33 -2.96 3.13
CA THR A 228 25.41 -3.70 2.25
C THR A 228 24.39 -2.76 1.62
N THR A 229 23.83 -1.86 2.43
CA THR A 229 22.88 -0.85 1.99
C THR A 229 23.55 0.17 1.06
N ALA A 230 24.76 0.63 1.41
CA ALA A 230 25.52 1.53 0.57
C ALA A 230 25.84 0.92 -0.80
N GLU A 231 26.18 -0.37 -0.88
CA GLU A 231 26.40 -1.07 -2.15
C GLU A 231 25.16 -0.99 -3.05
N LYS A 232 23.97 -1.31 -2.51
CA LYS A 232 22.72 -1.27 -3.27
C LYS A 232 22.37 0.15 -3.75
N LEU A 233 22.52 1.14 -2.88
CA LEU A 233 22.30 2.55 -3.24
C LEU A 233 23.27 3.01 -4.33
N GLY A 234 24.54 2.60 -4.25
CA GLY A 234 25.56 2.88 -5.26
C GLY A 234 25.23 2.24 -6.62
N VAL A 235 24.85 0.96 -6.62
CA VAL A 235 24.43 0.24 -7.85
C VAL A 235 23.21 0.93 -8.48
N ALA A 236 22.22 1.30 -7.67
CA ALA A 236 21.03 2.01 -8.16
C ALA A 236 21.41 3.37 -8.77
N TYR A 237 22.26 4.15 -8.08
CA TYR A 237 22.78 5.42 -8.58
C TYR A 237 23.49 5.26 -9.93
N ASP A 238 24.41 4.30 -10.05
CA ASP A 238 25.21 4.08 -11.25
C ASP A 238 24.34 3.70 -12.46
N LEU A 239 23.34 2.83 -12.24
CA LEU A 239 22.39 2.43 -13.29
C LEU A 239 21.58 3.63 -13.80
N ILE A 240 21.08 4.47 -12.90
CA ILE A 240 20.31 5.66 -13.27
C ILE A 240 21.22 6.71 -13.94
N GLU A 241 22.43 6.93 -13.41
CA GLU A 241 23.39 7.83 -14.03
C GLU A 241 23.77 7.40 -15.45
N TYR A 242 23.92 6.09 -15.68
CA TYR A 242 24.18 5.54 -17.00
C TYR A 242 23.01 5.81 -17.95
N GLU A 243 21.77 5.53 -17.55
CA GLU A 243 20.57 5.75 -18.35
C GLU A 243 20.38 7.24 -18.70
N LEU A 244 20.70 8.15 -17.78
CA LEU A 244 20.65 9.60 -18.01
C LEU A 244 21.71 10.08 -19.01
N LYS A 245 22.93 9.50 -18.97
CA LYS A 245 24.03 9.85 -19.89
C LYS A 245 23.82 9.27 -21.28
N TYR A 246 23.20 8.09 -21.37
CA TYR A 246 23.01 7.34 -22.61
C TYR A 246 21.54 6.94 -22.77
N PRO A 247 20.64 7.91 -23.03
CA PRO A 247 19.23 7.61 -23.28
C PRO A 247 19.13 6.80 -24.57
N GLY A 248 19.01 5.49 -24.43
CA GLY A 248 18.72 4.55 -25.51
C GLY A 248 17.24 4.52 -25.86
#